data_AF-A0A3M1F0C1-F1
#
_entry.id   AF-A0A3M1F0C1-F1
#
_cell.length_a   1.000
_cell.length_b   1.000
_cell.length_c   1.000
_cell.angle_alpha   90.00
_cell.angle_beta   90.00
_cell.angle_gamma   90.00
#
_symmetry.space_group_name_H-M   'P 1'
#
loop_
_entity.id
_entity.type
_entity.pdbx_description
1 polymer ?
#
loop_
_entity_poly.entity_id
_entity_poly.type
_entity_poly.pdbx_seq_one_letter_code
_entity_poly.pdbx_strand_id
1 'polypeptide(L)'
;TARRLEAIAGITCDVCALFGSPMRAARIFVSDGRVVEWAGVVQVRDGVVIDRDRETAVPHLKYDFETVPAGATFAFTIEAENLSEKERALLGAAIFEWQEGFTIGGGSSRGLGRAKLTRITARGIDFSNSEERRAYLLERKVPERNWEETFQKAIDEVLQKMNE
;
A
#
# COMPACT_ATOMS: atom_id res chain seq x y z
N THR A 1 25.65 -11.82 -15.11
CA THR A 1 24.33 -11.38 -14.59
C THR A 1 24.35 -11.17 -13.08
N ALA A 2 24.85 -12.12 -12.27
CA ALA A 2 24.95 -11.99 -10.80
C ALA A 2 25.67 -10.71 -10.30
N ARG A 3 26.86 -10.40 -10.84
CA ARG A 3 27.62 -9.19 -10.48
C ARG A 3 26.86 -7.86 -10.70
N ARG A 4 25.96 -7.80 -11.70
CA ARG A 4 25.11 -6.61 -11.92
C ARG A 4 23.99 -6.53 -10.88
N LEU A 5 23.40 -7.66 -10.50
CA LEU A 5 22.37 -7.72 -9.47
C LEU A 5 22.92 -7.34 -8.09
N GLU A 6 24.14 -7.78 -7.77
CA GLU A 6 24.85 -7.38 -6.54
C GLU A 6 25.15 -5.88 -6.53
N ALA A 7 25.64 -5.34 -7.65
CA ALA A 7 25.88 -3.90 -7.77
C ALA A 7 24.60 -3.07 -7.60
N ILE A 8 23.48 -3.52 -8.19
CA ILE A 8 22.17 -2.88 -8.02
C ILE A 8 21.71 -2.98 -6.56
N ALA A 9 21.84 -4.15 -5.93
CA ALA A 9 21.47 -4.34 -4.52
C ALA A 9 22.27 -3.43 -3.58
N GLY A 10 23.55 -3.17 -3.89
CA GLY A 10 24.40 -2.25 -3.11
C GLY A 10 24.01 -0.77 -3.22
N ILE A 11 23.19 -0.37 -4.19
CA ILE A 11 22.78 1.03 -4.41
C ILE A 11 21.27 1.27 -4.23
N THR A 12 20.45 0.22 -4.06
CA THR A 12 19.01 0.33 -3.82
C THR A 12 18.67 0.13 -2.35
N CYS A 13 17.85 1.02 -1.76
CA CYS A 13 17.30 0.81 -0.42
C CYS A 13 16.17 -0.24 -0.41
N ASP A 14 15.74 -0.66 0.78
CA ASP A 14 14.68 -1.67 0.95
C ASP A 14 13.35 -1.28 0.29
N VAL A 15 13.01 0.02 0.30
CA VAL A 15 11.82 0.54 -0.40
C VAL A 15 11.95 0.34 -1.91
N CYS A 16 13.11 0.67 -2.49
CA CYS A 16 13.37 0.43 -3.92
C CYS A 16 13.40 -1.06 -4.26
N ALA A 17 13.82 -1.92 -3.33
CA ALA A 17 13.84 -3.36 -3.52
C ALA A 17 12.43 -3.97 -3.59
N LEU A 18 11.51 -3.45 -2.76
CA LEU A 18 10.11 -3.86 -2.70
C LEU A 18 9.26 -3.22 -3.80
N PHE A 19 9.18 -1.89 -3.82
CA PHE A 19 8.31 -1.10 -4.70
C PHE A 19 8.89 -0.88 -6.11
N GLY A 20 10.16 -1.23 -6.32
CA GLY A 20 10.85 -1.03 -7.58
C GLY A 20 11.52 0.33 -7.72
N SER A 21 12.35 0.43 -8.76
CA SER A 21 13.06 1.65 -9.18
C SER A 21 13.43 1.52 -10.66
N PRO A 22 13.92 2.58 -11.32
CA PRO A 22 14.44 2.47 -12.69
C PRO A 22 15.52 1.39 -12.88
N MET A 23 16.21 1.00 -11.80
CA MET A 23 17.30 0.01 -11.81
C MET A 23 16.85 -1.41 -11.41
N ARG A 24 15.64 -1.57 -10.85
CA ARG A 24 15.16 -2.85 -10.29
C ARG A 24 13.63 -2.95 -10.38
N ALA A 25 13.13 -4.06 -10.91
CA ALA A 25 11.70 -4.33 -10.96
C ALA A 25 11.10 -4.48 -9.54
N ALA A 26 9.86 -4.02 -9.38
CA ALA A 26 9.08 -4.20 -8.15
C ALA A 26 8.79 -5.68 -7.91
N ARG A 27 8.56 -6.03 -6.65
CA ARG A 27 8.08 -7.35 -6.22
C ARG A 27 6.62 -7.32 -5.76
N ILE A 28 6.03 -6.14 -5.78
CA ILE A 28 4.62 -5.93 -5.48
C ILE A 28 3.94 -5.21 -6.63
N PHE A 29 2.69 -5.59 -6.86
CA PHE A 29 1.83 -5.03 -7.89
C PHE A 29 0.51 -4.65 -7.25
N VAL A 30 0.14 -3.38 -7.35
CA VAL A 30 -1.09 -2.84 -6.77
C VAL A 30 -2.05 -2.55 -7.89
N SER A 31 -3.25 -3.13 -7.85
CA SER A 31 -4.29 -2.84 -8.83
C SER A 31 -4.90 -1.46 -8.61
N ASP A 32 -5.56 -0.93 -9.63
CA ASP A 32 -6.46 0.21 -9.45
C ASP A 32 -7.56 -0.13 -8.43
N GLY A 33 -7.96 0.89 -7.65
CA GLY A 33 -9.07 0.80 -6.72
C GLY A 33 -10.41 0.89 -7.45
N ARG A 34 -11.19 -0.19 -7.45
CA ARG A 34 -12.54 -0.22 -8.01
C ARG A 34 -13.56 0.21 -6.96
N VAL A 35 -14.49 1.07 -7.36
CA VAL A 35 -15.60 1.49 -6.49
C VAL A 35 -16.45 0.27 -6.12
N VAL A 36 -16.65 0.06 -4.82
CA VAL A 36 -17.56 -0.96 -4.26
C VAL A 36 -18.81 -0.29 -3.73
N GLU A 37 -18.64 0.77 -2.95
CA GLU A 37 -19.74 1.56 -2.38
C GLU A 37 -19.43 3.03 -2.61
N TRP A 38 -20.36 3.75 -3.24
CA TRP A 38 -20.26 5.19 -3.44
C TRP A 38 -21.65 5.77 -3.67
N ALA A 39 -21.90 6.96 -3.13
CA ALA A 39 -23.17 7.67 -3.30
C ALA A 39 -23.41 8.17 -4.74
N GLY A 40 -22.47 7.97 -5.67
CA GLY A 40 -22.57 8.41 -7.06
C GLY A 40 -22.44 9.93 -7.24
N VAL A 41 -22.07 10.64 -6.16
CA VAL A 41 -21.89 12.09 -6.16
C VAL A 41 -20.51 12.46 -5.67
N VAL A 42 -19.96 13.51 -6.25
CA VAL A 42 -18.77 14.20 -5.75
C VAL A 42 -19.20 15.35 -4.85
N GLN A 43 -18.42 15.60 -3.79
CA GLN A 43 -18.59 16.78 -2.96
C GLN A 43 -17.71 17.90 -3.51
N VAL A 44 -18.34 18.97 -4.00
CA VAL A 44 -17.66 20.22 -4.33
C VAL A 44 -17.40 21.00 -3.05
N ARG A 45 -16.16 21.44 -2.85
CA ARG A 45 -15.73 22.26 -1.71
C ARG A 45 -15.05 23.52 -2.21
N ASP A 46 -15.37 24.63 -1.54
CA ASP A 46 -14.82 25.94 -1.85
C ASP A 46 -13.60 26.22 -0.96
N GLY A 47 -12.60 26.88 -1.54
CA GLY A 47 -11.42 27.41 -0.87
C GLY A 47 -11.22 28.88 -1.21
N VAL A 48 -10.66 29.62 -0.26
CA VAL A 48 -10.24 31.02 -0.44
C VAL A 48 -8.77 31.17 -0.08
N VAL A 49 -8.08 32.08 -0.77
CA VAL A 49 -6.74 32.51 -0.38
C VAL A 49 -6.86 33.64 0.65
N ILE A 50 -6.16 33.51 1.77
CA ILE A 50 -6.11 34.54 2.83
C ILE A 50 -4.78 35.28 2.71
N ASP A 51 -4.83 36.60 2.57
CA ASP A 51 -3.68 37.49 2.71
C ASP A 51 -3.28 37.50 4.19
N ARG A 52 -2.07 37.05 4.50
CA ARG A 52 -1.62 36.91 5.88
C ARG A 52 -1.32 38.25 6.55
N ASP A 53 -0.97 39.27 5.78
CA ASP A 53 -0.66 40.61 6.29
C ASP A 53 -1.93 41.44 6.49
N ARG A 54 -2.90 41.28 5.58
CA ARG A 54 -4.18 41.99 5.66
C ARG A 54 -5.28 41.24 6.41
N GLU A 55 -5.02 39.99 6.81
CA GLU A 55 -5.98 39.08 7.45
C GLU A 55 -7.33 38.98 6.73
N THR A 56 -7.33 39.18 5.41
CA THR A 56 -8.54 39.22 4.56
C THR A 56 -8.44 38.24 3.41
N ALA A 57 -9.59 37.83 2.86
CA ALA A 57 -9.61 37.03 1.65
C ALA A 57 -9.09 37.84 0.47
N VAL A 58 -8.20 37.26 -0.34
CA VAL A 58 -7.69 37.90 -1.55
C VAL A 58 -8.79 37.92 -2.61
N PRO A 59 -9.13 39.10 -3.17
CA PRO A 59 -10.11 39.18 -4.25
C PRO A 59 -9.73 38.28 -5.43
N HIS A 60 -10.74 37.63 -6.02
CA HIS A 60 -10.61 36.76 -7.21
C HIS A 60 -9.77 35.48 -7.03
N LEU A 61 -9.34 35.14 -5.81
CA LEU A 61 -8.64 33.89 -5.50
C LEU A 61 -9.50 32.89 -4.73
N LYS A 62 -10.78 32.79 -5.13
CA LYS A 62 -11.65 31.66 -4.77
C LYS A 62 -11.40 30.51 -5.74
N TYR A 63 -11.33 29.29 -5.23
CA TYR A 63 -11.21 28.08 -6.04
C TYR A 63 -12.08 26.97 -5.46
N ASP A 64 -12.59 26.10 -6.33
CA ASP A 64 -13.40 24.97 -5.93
C ASP A 64 -12.64 23.67 -6.27
N PHE A 65 -12.86 22.61 -5.49
CA PHE A 65 -12.28 21.30 -5.75
C PHE A 65 -13.27 20.19 -5.41
N GLU A 66 -13.19 19.10 -6.16
CA GLU A 66 -14.05 17.94 -5.98
C GLU A 66 -13.38 16.92 -5.06
N THR A 67 -14.20 16.30 -4.20
CA THR A 67 -13.77 15.26 -3.29
C THR A 67 -14.76 14.10 -3.32
N VAL A 68 -14.24 12.89 -3.19
CA VAL A 68 -15.09 11.73 -2.94
C VAL A 68 -15.61 11.84 -1.50
N PRO A 69 -16.94 11.78 -1.27
CA PRO A 69 -17.50 11.85 0.06
C PRO A 69 -16.98 10.73 0.96
N ALA A 70 -16.88 11.01 2.27
CA ALA A 70 -16.52 10.01 3.26
C ALA A 70 -17.51 8.82 3.22
N GLY A 71 -17.00 7.62 3.47
CA GLY A 71 -17.78 6.38 3.41
C GLY A 71 -17.76 5.68 2.06
N ALA A 72 -17.15 6.27 1.03
CA ALA A 72 -16.87 5.54 -0.20
C ALA A 72 -15.86 4.41 0.05
N THR A 73 -16.14 3.22 -0.49
CA THR A 73 -15.30 2.04 -0.37
C THR A 73 -14.73 1.65 -1.73
N PHE A 74 -13.44 1.39 -1.77
CA PHE A 74 -12.72 0.92 -2.96
C PHE A 74 -12.09 -0.44 -2.66
N ALA A 75 -12.18 -1.37 -3.61
CA ALA A 75 -11.50 -2.65 -3.57
C ALA A 75 -10.30 -2.62 -4.51
N PHE A 76 -9.16 -3.07 -4.01
CA PHE A 76 -7.92 -3.25 -4.76
C PHE A 76 -7.21 -4.52 -4.30
N THR A 77 -6.28 -5.00 -5.10
CA THR A 77 -5.46 -6.16 -4.79
C THR A 77 -3.99 -5.78 -4.76
N ILE A 78 -3.25 -6.34 -3.81
CA ILE A 78 -1.79 -6.32 -3.80
C ILE A 78 -1.32 -7.74 -4.09
N GLU A 79 -0.62 -7.91 -5.19
CA GLU A 79 0.08 -9.15 -5.52
C GLU A 79 1.55 -9.00 -5.12
N ALA A 80 2.11 -10.00 -4.46
CA ALA A 80 3.48 -9.98 -3.99
C ALA A 80 4.20 -11.28 -4.36
N GLU A 81 5.36 -11.16 -5.00
CA GLU A 81 6.08 -12.31 -5.53
C GLU A 81 7.47 -12.43 -4.89
N ASN A 82 7.78 -13.62 -4.39
CA ASN A 82 9.11 -14.01 -3.93
C ASN A 82 9.75 -13.01 -2.94
N LEU A 83 8.95 -12.42 -2.04
CA LEU A 83 9.42 -11.48 -1.03
C LEU A 83 10.45 -12.13 -0.12
N SER A 84 11.58 -11.45 0.07
CA SER A 84 12.48 -11.74 1.18
C SER A 84 11.78 -11.46 2.52
N GLU A 85 12.35 -11.96 3.60
CA GLU A 85 11.83 -11.75 4.96
C GLU A 85 11.69 -10.26 5.32
N LYS A 86 12.73 -9.45 5.02
CA LYS A 86 12.70 -8.00 5.21
C LYS A 86 11.63 -7.31 4.37
N GLU A 87 11.51 -7.68 3.10
CA GLU A 87 10.48 -7.14 2.20
C GLU A 87 9.06 -7.51 2.67
N ARG A 88 8.88 -8.73 3.20
CA ARG A 88 7.61 -9.19 3.77
C ARG A 88 7.26 -8.43 5.06
N ALA A 89 8.23 -8.21 5.94
CA ALA A 89 8.05 -7.41 7.14
C ALA A 89 7.70 -5.95 6.79
N LEU A 90 8.39 -5.34 5.81
CA LEU A 90 8.12 -3.98 5.36
C LEU A 90 6.70 -3.83 4.77
N LEU A 91 6.27 -4.78 3.94
CA LEU A 91 4.90 -4.81 3.43
C LEU A 91 3.89 -4.97 4.56
N GLY A 92 4.16 -5.88 5.51
CA GLY A 92 3.34 -6.09 6.70
C GLY A 92 3.15 -4.82 7.51
N ALA A 93 4.24 -4.12 7.81
CA ALA A 93 4.21 -2.86 8.56
C ALA A 93 3.32 -1.81 7.87
N ALA A 94 3.42 -1.68 6.55
CA ALA A 94 2.57 -0.77 5.78
C ALA A 94 1.08 -1.18 5.84
N ILE A 95 0.77 -2.47 5.74
CA ILE A 95 -0.62 -2.97 5.84
C ILE A 95 -1.20 -2.69 7.23
N PHE A 96 -0.43 -2.93 8.31
CA PHE A 96 -0.85 -2.62 9.68
C PHE A 96 -1.08 -1.11 9.87
N GLU A 97 -0.18 -0.26 9.38
CA GLU A 97 -0.37 1.20 9.42
C GLU A 97 -1.65 1.62 8.70
N TRP A 98 -1.89 1.07 7.50
CA TRP A 98 -3.07 1.40 6.72
C TRP A 98 -4.37 0.92 7.36
N GLN A 99 -4.33 -0.14 8.17
CA GLN A 99 -5.48 -0.59 8.95
C GLN A 99 -5.86 0.41 10.06
N GLU A 100 -4.86 0.97 10.76
CA GLU A 100 -5.06 1.99 11.79
C GLU A 100 -5.50 3.33 11.19
N GLY A 101 -5.07 3.60 9.96
CA GLY A 101 -5.53 4.71 9.14
C GLY A 101 -4.38 5.54 8.59
N PHE A 102 -4.57 6.02 7.36
CA PHE A 102 -3.54 6.75 6.62
C PHE A 102 -4.17 7.86 5.78
N THR A 103 -3.32 8.67 5.15
CA THR A 103 -3.76 9.71 4.21
C THR A 103 -3.27 9.42 2.80
N ILE A 104 -4.16 9.56 1.83
CA ILE A 104 -3.87 9.40 0.40
C ILE A 104 -4.27 10.66 -0.39
N GLY A 105 -3.46 11.03 -1.37
CA GLY A 105 -3.74 12.15 -2.26
C GLY A 105 -3.44 13.53 -1.65
N GLY A 106 -4.01 14.57 -2.27
CA GLY A 106 -3.76 15.97 -1.92
C GLY A 106 -4.65 16.51 -0.80
N GLY A 107 -4.22 17.61 -0.17
CA GLY A 107 -5.02 18.32 0.85
C GLY A 107 -5.12 17.60 2.19
N SER A 108 -4.22 16.66 2.49
CA SER A 108 -4.14 15.96 3.78
C SER A 108 -4.03 16.91 4.97
N SER A 109 -3.26 17.99 4.84
CA SER A 109 -3.16 19.07 5.84
C SER A 109 -4.47 19.81 6.13
N ARG A 110 -5.48 19.64 5.27
CA ARG A 110 -6.82 20.21 5.39
C ARG A 110 -7.87 19.14 5.74
N GLY A 111 -7.42 17.96 6.17
CA GLY A 111 -8.27 16.85 6.59
C GLY A 111 -8.85 16.01 5.45
N LEU A 112 -8.37 16.16 4.21
CA LEU A 112 -8.77 15.31 3.08
C LEU A 112 -7.97 14.01 3.04
N GLY A 113 -8.49 13.05 2.26
CA GLY A 113 -7.73 11.84 1.91
C GLY A 113 -7.58 10.82 3.05
N ARG A 114 -8.27 10.98 4.18
CA ARG A 114 -8.23 9.99 5.26
C ARG A 114 -8.90 8.69 4.81
N ALA A 115 -8.16 7.60 4.90
CA ALA A 115 -8.60 6.27 4.53
C ALA A 115 -8.13 5.25 5.56
N LYS A 116 -8.74 4.07 5.55
CA LYS A 116 -8.27 2.90 6.29
C LYS A 116 -8.53 1.64 5.49
N LEU A 117 -7.63 0.67 5.61
CA LEU A 117 -7.80 -0.65 5.05
C LEU A 117 -8.81 -1.42 5.90
N THR A 118 -9.78 -2.07 5.26
CA THR A 118 -10.77 -2.93 5.95
C THR A 118 -11.03 -4.18 5.14
N ARG A 119 -11.57 -5.23 5.78
CA ARG A 119 -11.96 -6.49 5.13
C ARG A 119 -10.81 -7.13 4.33
N ILE A 120 -9.64 -7.19 4.96
CA ILE A 120 -8.41 -7.74 4.37
C ILE A 120 -8.55 -9.26 4.26
N THR A 121 -8.26 -9.79 3.09
CA THR A 121 -8.13 -11.24 2.88
C THR A 121 -6.79 -11.51 2.20
N ALA A 122 -6.14 -12.60 2.57
CA ALA A 122 -4.90 -13.03 1.94
C ALA A 122 -5.03 -14.47 1.45
N ARG A 123 -4.42 -14.71 0.30
CA ARG A 123 -4.28 -16.02 -0.32
C ARG A 123 -2.87 -16.09 -0.88
N GLY A 124 -2.24 -17.24 -0.81
CA GLY A 124 -0.86 -17.34 -1.27
C GLY A 124 -0.36 -18.78 -1.29
N ILE A 125 0.60 -19.03 -2.17
CA ILE A 125 1.14 -20.36 -2.43
C ILE A 125 2.61 -20.33 -2.12
N ASP A 126 3.07 -21.29 -1.35
CA ASP A 126 4.49 -21.56 -1.19
C ASP A 126 4.92 -22.62 -2.21
N PHE A 127 5.61 -22.18 -3.27
CA PHE A 127 6.13 -23.08 -4.30
C PHE A 127 7.30 -23.96 -3.83
N SER A 128 7.87 -23.67 -2.66
CA SER A 128 8.85 -24.56 -2.01
C SER A 128 8.16 -25.75 -1.33
N ASN A 129 6.91 -25.58 -0.91
CA ASN A 129 6.08 -26.66 -0.37
C ASN A 129 5.55 -27.55 -1.52
N SER A 130 5.97 -28.81 -1.51
CA SER A 130 5.61 -29.76 -2.57
C SER A 130 4.11 -30.04 -2.68
N GLU A 131 3.37 -30.02 -1.57
CA GLU A 131 1.93 -30.29 -1.53
C GLU A 131 1.16 -29.11 -2.12
N GLU A 132 1.46 -27.89 -1.67
CA GLU A 132 0.82 -26.68 -2.19
C GLU A 132 1.11 -26.47 -3.67
N ARG A 133 2.37 -26.66 -4.08
CA ARG A 133 2.77 -26.60 -5.49
C ARG A 133 1.98 -27.58 -6.34
N ARG A 134 1.84 -28.84 -5.88
CA ARG A 134 1.08 -29.86 -6.60
C ARG A 134 -0.40 -29.51 -6.68
N ALA A 135 -1.01 -29.10 -5.57
CA ALA A 135 -2.41 -28.70 -5.51
C ALA A 135 -2.70 -27.53 -6.45
N TYR A 136 -1.82 -26.54 -6.53
CA TYR A 136 -1.98 -25.43 -7.46
C TYR A 136 -1.83 -25.84 -8.92
N LEU A 137 -0.80 -26.63 -9.27
CA LEU A 137 -0.55 -27.01 -10.66
C LEU A 137 -1.65 -27.92 -11.22
N LEU A 138 -2.22 -28.80 -10.39
CA LEU A 138 -3.24 -29.76 -10.82
C LEU A 138 -4.67 -29.19 -10.69
N GLU A 139 -4.95 -28.45 -9.62
CA GLU A 139 -6.33 -28.08 -9.25
C GLU A 139 -6.55 -26.55 -9.21
N ARG A 140 -5.51 -25.75 -9.45
CA ARG A 140 -5.52 -24.27 -9.33
C ARG A 140 -5.98 -23.79 -7.95
N LYS A 141 -5.83 -24.63 -6.92
CA LYS A 141 -6.15 -24.28 -5.53
C LYS A 141 -5.12 -23.31 -4.97
N VAL A 142 -5.60 -22.23 -4.39
CA VAL A 142 -4.80 -21.23 -3.66
C VAL A 142 -5.33 -21.17 -2.24
N PRO A 143 -4.56 -21.58 -1.22
CA PRO A 143 -5.05 -21.58 0.15
C PRO A 143 -5.19 -20.15 0.68
N GLU A 144 -6.20 -19.97 1.53
CA GLU A 144 -6.33 -18.76 2.36
C GLU A 144 -5.23 -18.72 3.41
N ARG A 145 -4.79 -17.50 3.72
CA ARG A 145 -3.77 -17.23 4.72
C ARG A 145 -4.35 -16.27 5.74
N ASN A 146 -3.99 -16.50 7.01
CA ASN A 146 -4.15 -15.48 8.03
C ASN A 146 -3.10 -14.38 7.75
N TRP A 147 -3.53 -13.28 7.15
CA TRP A 147 -2.64 -12.18 6.77
C TRP A 147 -1.93 -11.60 7.99
N GLU A 148 -2.65 -11.41 9.09
CA GLU A 148 -2.17 -10.78 10.32
C GLU A 148 -1.03 -11.60 10.92
N GLU A 149 -1.27 -12.90 11.14
CA GLU A 149 -0.25 -13.82 11.65
C GLU A 149 0.94 -13.94 10.69
N THR A 150 0.67 -14.00 9.37
CA THR A 150 1.73 -14.12 8.35
C THR A 150 2.69 -12.92 8.37
N PHE A 151 2.15 -11.71 8.48
CA PHE A 151 2.96 -10.50 8.47
C PHE A 151 3.57 -10.19 9.85
N GLN A 152 2.84 -10.45 10.94
CA GLN A 152 3.37 -10.28 12.29
C GLN A 152 4.60 -11.17 12.52
N LYS A 153 4.51 -12.45 12.13
CA LYS A 153 5.66 -13.37 12.22
C LYS A 153 6.88 -12.84 11.46
N ALA A 154 6.69 -12.30 10.25
CA ALA A 154 7.80 -11.75 9.47
C ALA A 154 8.43 -10.51 10.14
N ILE A 155 7.62 -9.65 10.76
CA ILE A 155 8.12 -8.49 11.51
C ILE A 155 8.92 -8.95 12.73
N ASP A 156 8.39 -9.90 13.49
CA ASP A 156 9.05 -10.41 14.69
C ASP A 156 10.40 -11.06 14.38
N GLU A 157 10.47 -11.87 13.32
CA GLU A 157 11.72 -12.51 12.87
C GLU A 157 12.80 -11.47 12.50
N VAL A 158 12.42 -10.39 11.81
CA VAL A 158 13.34 -9.30 11.46
C VAL A 158 13.81 -8.54 12.70
N LEU A 159 12.89 -8.23 13.63
CA LEU A 159 13.22 -7.51 14.86
C LEU A 159 14.13 -8.33 15.78
N GLN A 160 13.93 -9.64 15.87
CA GLN A 160 14.81 -10.54 16.63
C GLN A 160 16.24 -10.48 16.10
N LYS A 161 16.42 -10.59 14.77
CA LYS A 161 17.74 -10.51 14.11
C LYS A 161 18.43 -9.16 14.22
N MET A 162 17.68 -8.08 14.50
CA MET A 162 18.26 -6.75 14.73
C MET A 162 18.76 -6.56 16.17
N ASN A 163 18.27 -7.39 17.09
CA ASN A 163 18.63 -7.33 18.51
C ASN A 163 19.74 -8.32 18.89
N GLU A 164 20.14 -9.20 17.96
CA GLU A 164 21.31 -10.09 18.03
C GLU A 164 22.58 -9.42 17.49
#